data_AF-A0A9X2HJ50-F1
#
_entry.id   AF-A0A9X2HJ50-F1
#
_cell.length_a   1.000
_cell.length_b   1.000
_cell.length_c   1.000
_cell.angle_alpha   90.00
_cell.angle_beta   90.00
_cell.angle_gamma   90.00
#
_symmetry.space_group_name_H-M   'P 1'
#
loop_
_entity.id
_entity.type
_entity.pdbx_description
1 polymer ?
#
loop_
_entity_poly.entity_id
_entity_poly.type
_entity_poly.pdbx_seq_one_letter_code
_entity_poly.pdbx_strand_id
1 'polypeptide(L)' 'MVARAGDTADLKRRYRSAVGQLPERQREVFQRHRVAGQPLDVIAEALGLPSAEVEHLLALALVAISDALDAPR' A
#
# COMPACT_ATOMS: atom_id res chain seq x y z
N MET A 1 -13.44 -23.02 0.44
CA MET A 1 -12.68 -23.15 -0.83
C MET A 1 -11.25 -22.70 -0.54
N VAL A 2 -10.27 -23.60 -0.52
CA VAL A 2 -8.87 -23.25 -0.19
C VAL A 2 -8.18 -22.83 -1.49
N ALA A 3 -7.66 -21.60 -1.55
CA ALA A 3 -6.96 -21.06 -2.72
C ALA A 3 -5.77 -21.97 -3.09
N ARG A 4 -5.60 -22.30 -4.38
CA ARG A 4 -4.49 -23.15 -4.82
C ARG A 4 -3.17 -22.37 -4.70
N ALA A 5 -2.05 -23.07 -4.55
CA ALA A 5 -0.72 -22.45 -4.46
C ALA A 5 -0.40 -21.52 -5.66
N GLY A 6 -0.91 -21.84 -6.85
CA GLY A 6 -0.80 -20.99 -8.05
C GLY A 6 -1.58 -19.68 -7.93
N ASP A 7 -2.77 -19.70 -7.33
CA ASP A 7 -3.59 -18.49 -7.09
C ASP A 7 -2.90 -17.55 -6.10
N THR A 8 -2.24 -18.12 -5.09
CA THR A 8 -1.46 -17.39 -4.09
C THR A 8 -0.20 -16.76 -4.68
N ALA A 9 0.52 -17.47 -5.55
CA ALA A 9 1.72 -16.95 -6.22
C ALA A 9 1.36 -15.81 -7.19
N ASP A 10 0.25 -15.95 -7.91
CA ASP A 10 -0.30 -14.93 -8.79
C ASP A 10 -0.71 -13.67 -8.02
N LEU A 11 -1.45 -13.82 -6.92
CA LEU A 11 -1.84 -12.74 -6.03
C LEU A 11 -0.63 -11.98 -5.47
N LYS A 12 0.39 -12.70 -4.98
CA LYS A 12 1.63 -12.08 -4.49
C LYS A 12 2.35 -11.27 -5.56
N ARG A 13 2.37 -11.76 -6.81
CA ARG A 13 3.00 -11.03 -7.93
C ARG A 13 2.24 -9.75 -8.25
N ARG A 14 0.90 -9.82 -8.34
CA ARG A 14 0.04 -8.65 -8.59
C ARG A 14 0.16 -7.62 -7.47
N TYR A 15 0.11 -8.06 -6.21
CA TYR A 15 0.30 -7.18 -5.06
C TYR A 15 1.64 -6.43 -5.10
N ARG A 16 2.76 -7.14 -5.36
CA ARG A 16 4.07 -6.49 -5.48
C ARG A 16 4.12 -5.49 -6.63
N SER A 17 3.49 -5.82 -7.76
CA SER A 17 3.40 -4.91 -8.90
C SER A 17 2.59 -3.65 -8.54
N ALA A 18 1.44 -3.80 -7.89
CA ALA A 18 0.59 -2.70 -7.45
C ALA A 18 1.35 -1.75 -6.50
N VAL A 19 2.01 -2.30 -5.47
CA VAL A 19 2.85 -1.50 -4.55
C VAL A 19 3.98 -0.79 -5.30
N GLY A 20 4.59 -1.44 -6.30
CA GLY A 20 5.64 -0.87 -7.13
C GLY A 20 5.19 0.24 -8.09
N GLN A 21 3.88 0.35 -8.36
CA GLN A 21 3.28 1.37 -9.22
C GLN A 21 2.74 2.57 -8.44
N LEU A 22 2.66 2.49 -7.11
CA LEU A 22 2.21 3.61 -6.28
C LEU A 22 3.08 4.86 -6.49
N PRO A 23 2.51 6.07 -6.52
CA PRO A 23 3.25 7.33 -6.42
C PRO A 23 4.21 7.34 -5.23
N GLU A 24 5.36 8.02 -5.37
CA GLU A 24 6.46 7.97 -4.39
C GLU A 24 6.00 8.22 -2.94
N ARG A 25 5.24 9.29 -2.72
CA ARG A 25 4.75 9.66 -1.38
C ARG A 25 3.74 8.66 -0.80
N GLN A 26 2.84 8.14 -1.64
CA GLN A 26 1.90 7.10 -1.23
C GLN A 26 2.63 5.80 -0.87
N ARG A 27 3.63 5.43 -1.67
CA ARG A 27 4.47 4.25 -1.45
C ARG A 27 5.30 4.38 -0.17
N GLU A 28 5.89 5.55 0.08
CA GLU A 28 6.69 5.82 1.28
C GLU A 28 5.83 5.66 2.54
N VAL A 29 4.66 6.32 2.60
CA VAL A 29 3.73 6.23 3.73
C VAL A 29 3.25 4.78 3.92
N PHE A 30 2.87 4.11 2.83
CA PHE A 30 2.43 2.73 2.87
C PHE A 30 3.50 1.78 3.43
N GLN A 31 4.76 1.91 2.99
CA GLN A 31 5.86 1.06 3.46
C GLN A 31 6.17 1.32 4.93
N ARG A 32 6.26 2.59 5.34
CA ARG A 32 6.50 2.94 6.75
C ARG A 32 5.42 2.38 7.66
N HIS A 33 4.15 2.52 7.27
CA HIS A 33 3.03 2.06 8.09
C HIS A 33 2.87 0.53 8.07
N ARG A 34 2.80 -0.09 6.88
CA ARG A 34 2.43 -1.51 6.72
C ARG A 34 3.60 -2.48 6.75
N VAL A 35 4.82 -2.03 6.45
CA VAL A 35 6.02 -2.88 6.46
C VAL A 35 6.83 -2.63 7.72
N ALA A 36 7.09 -1.36 8.05
CA ALA A 36 7.87 -1.00 9.24
C ALA A 36 7.03 -0.85 10.53
N GLY A 37 5.69 -0.89 10.42
CA GLY A 37 4.79 -0.83 11.58
C GLY A 37 4.75 0.53 12.27
N GLN A 38 5.20 1.60 11.61
CA GLN A 38 5.21 2.94 12.20
C GLN A 38 3.78 3.49 12.34
N PRO A 39 3.44 4.12 13.47
CA PRO A 39 2.16 4.80 13.62
C PRO A 39 2.14 6.10 12.79
N LEU A 40 0.94 6.56 12.43
CA LEU A 40 0.78 7.63 11.43
C LEU A 40 1.30 9.00 11.90
N ASP A 41 1.23 9.27 13.20
CA ASP A 41 1.80 10.44 13.86
C ASP A 41 3.32 10.49 13.72
N VAL A 42 4.02 9.36 13.96
CA VAL A 42 5.47 9.25 13.78
C VAL A 42 5.86 9.44 12.31
N ILE A 43 5.04 8.94 11.38
CA ILE A 43 5.26 9.14 9.94
C ILE A 43 5.06 10.62 9.57
N ALA A 44 4.01 11.26 10.08
CA ALA A 44 3.72 12.67 9.87
C ALA A 44 4.89 13.57 10.33
N GLU A 45 5.40 13.33 11.54
CA GLU A 45 6.58 14.03 12.05
C GLU A 45 7.81 13.78 11.18
N ALA A 46 8.10 12.53 10.81
CA ALA A 46 9.27 12.18 10.01
C ALA A 46 9.23 12.76 8.59
N LEU A 47 8.04 12.98 8.02
CA LEU A 47 7.86 13.54 6.69
C LEU A 47 7.62 15.06 6.69
N GLY A 48 7.45 15.68 7.87
CA GLY A 48 7.08 17.08 7.99
C GLY A 48 5.70 17.39 7.39
N LEU A 49 4.77 16.44 7.49
CA LEU A 49 3.42 16.53 6.93
C LEU A 49 2.36 16.59 8.04
N PRO A 50 1.20 17.21 7.80
CA PRO A 50 0.04 17.07 8.68
C PRO A 50 -0.43 15.61 8.76
N SER A 51 -0.88 15.16 9.93
CA SER A 51 -1.40 13.79 10.10
C SER A 51 -2.52 13.45 9.11
N ALA A 52 -3.42 14.40 8.84
CA ALA A 52 -4.50 14.25 7.87
C ALA A 52 -3.98 14.00 6.43
N GLU A 53 -2.83 14.59 6.06
CA GLU A 53 -2.21 14.38 4.75
C GLU A 53 -1.60 12.97 4.67
N VAL A 54 -0.98 12.49 5.75
CA VAL A 54 -0.45 11.11 5.83
C VAL A 54 -1.58 10.09 5.77
N GLU A 55 -2.68 10.32 6.48
CA GLU A 55 -3.89 9.49 6.40
C GLU A 55 -4.45 9.46 4.97
N HIS A 56 -4.52 10.62 4.32
CA HIS A 56 -4.98 10.73 2.94
C HIS A 56 -4.08 9.95 1.98
N LEU A 57 -2.76 10.12 2.06
CA LEU A 57 -1.78 9.39 1.25
C LEU A 57 -1.87 7.87 1.46
N LEU A 58 -2.08 7.43 2.71
CA LEU A 58 -2.28 6.02 3.02
C LEU A 58 -3.59 5.48 2.41
N ALA A 59 -4.69 6.23 2.52
CA ALA A 59 -5.97 5.86 1.95
C ALA A 59 -5.88 5.71 0.42
N LEU A 60 -5.25 6.67 -0.26
CA LEU A 60 -5.01 6.59 -1.71
C LEU A 60 -4.16 5.37 -2.09
N ALA A 61 -3.12 5.06 -1.31
CA ALA A 61 -2.29 3.88 -1.54
C ALA A 61 -3.10 2.58 -1.44
N LEU A 62 -3.97 2.47 -0.43
CA LEU A 62 -4.80 1.29 -0.22
C LEU A 62 -5.84 1.11 -1.34
N VAL A 63 -6.48 2.20 -1.78
CA VAL A 63 -7.43 2.18 -2.89
C VAL A 63 -6.73 1.74 -4.18
N ALA A 64 -5.59 2.35 -4.52
CA ALA A 64 -4.83 2.01 -5.72
C ALA A 64 -4.36 0.54 -5.74
N ILE A 65 -3.99 -0.01 -4.57
CA ILE A 65 -3.66 -1.44 -4.47
C ILE A 65 -4.91 -2.30 -4.68
N SER A 66 -6.05 -1.94 -4.08
CA SER A 66 -7.31 -2.70 -4.27
C SER A 66 -7.71 -2.73 -5.73
N ASP A 67 -7.77 -1.56 -6.38
CA ASP A 67 -8.15 -1.42 -7.78
C ASP A 67 -7.23 -2.24 -8.70
N ALA A 68 -5.93 -2.23 -8.44
CA ALA A 68 -4.97 -3.02 -9.21
C ALA A 68 -5.12 -4.54 -9.02
N LEU A 69 -5.66 -4.99 -7.88
CA LEU A 69 -5.91 -6.41 -7.62
C LEU A 69 -7.25 -6.88 -8.22
N ASP A 70 -8.23 -5.97 -8.28
CA ASP A 70 -9.57 -6.22 -8.81
C ASP A 70 -9.66 -6.05 -10.34
N ALA A 71 -8.68 -5.39 -10.96
CA ALA A 71 -8.61 -5.22 -12.41
C ALA A 71 -8.62 -6.57 -13.17
N PRO A 72 -9.42 -6.69 -14.25
CA PRO A 72 -9.44 -7.89 -15.08
C PRO A 72 -8.06 -8.14 -15.70
N ARG A 73 -7.71 -9.43 -15.84
CA ARG A 73 -6.40 -9.91 -16.33
C ARG A 73 -6.15 -9.62 -17.80
#